data_AF-A0A8T7FQV1-F1
#
_entry.id   AF-A0A8T7FQV1-F1
#
_cell.length_a   1.000
_cell.length_b   1.000
_cell.length_c   1.000
_cell.angle_alpha   90.00
_cell.angle_beta   90.00
_cell.angle_gamma   90.00
#
_symmetry.space_group_name_H-M   'P 1'
#
loop_
_entity.id
_entity.type
_entity.pdbx_description
1 polymer ?
#
loop_
_entity_poly.entity_id
_entity_poly.type
_entity_poly.pdbx_seq_one_letter_code
_entity_poly.pdbx_strand_id
1 'polypeptide(L)' 'MKAILFHTHGGPEVLEYTDFPDPRPKPGEALVRLHAAALNRMDVMVRHGWQGLKLEYPHIPRRRRRGGDCCN' A
#
# COMPACT_ATOMS: atom_id res chain seq x y z
N MET A 1 -1.32 2.82 -12.96
CA MET A 1 -0.57 3.78 -12.12
C MET A 1 0.79 3.23 -11.71
N LYS A 2 1.77 4.09 -11.38
CA LYS A 2 3.00 3.65 -10.69
C LYS A 2 2.73 3.46 -9.20
N ALA A 3 3.29 2.41 -8.60
CA ALA A 3 3.12 2.10 -7.18
C ALA A 3 4.43 1.60 -6.56
N ILE A 4 4.56 1.80 -5.25
CA ILE A 4 5.56 1.12 -4.42
C ILE A 4 4.86 -0.04 -3.71
N LEU A 5 5.39 -1.25 -3.82
CA LEU A 5 4.84 -2.45 -3.19
C LEU A 5 5.93 -3.39 -2.67
N PHE A 6 5.55 -4.37 -1.87
CA PHE A 6 6.44 -5.48 -1.49
C PHE A 6 5.68 -6.80 -1.42
N HIS A 7 6.37 -7.90 -1.72
CA HIS A 7 5.83 -9.27 -1.73
C HIS A 7 6.15 -10.05 -0.44
N THR A 8 7.10 -9.57 0.34
CA THR A 8 7.52 -10.19 1.61
C THR A 8 8.04 -9.10 2.55
N HIS A 9 8.03 -9.39 3.85
CA HIS A 9 8.66 -8.54 4.83
C HIS A 9 10.19 -8.57 4.71
N GLY A 10 10.85 -7.45 5.03
CA GLY A 10 12.32 -7.34 4.95
C GLY A 10 12.83 -5.94 5.27
N GLY A 11 14.03 -5.60 4.81
CA GLY A 11 14.60 -4.25 4.80
C GLY A 11 14.10 -3.41 3.61
N PRO A 12 14.64 -2.21 3.36
CA PRO A 12 14.21 -1.36 2.25
C PRO A 12 14.30 -2.03 0.86
N GLU A 13 15.15 -3.04 0.72
CA GLU A 13 15.39 -3.81 -0.51
C GLU A 13 14.18 -4.62 -1.01
N VAL A 14 13.17 -4.85 -0.17
CA VAL A 14 11.93 -5.55 -0.61
C VAL A 14 10.95 -4.62 -1.34
N LEU A 15 11.22 -3.31 -1.35
CA LEU A 15 10.36 -2.33 -2.01
C LEU A 15 10.60 -2.34 -3.52
N GLU A 16 9.53 -2.56 -4.26
CA GLU A 16 9.50 -2.52 -5.71
C GLU A 16 8.71 -1.29 -6.17
N TYR A 17 9.30 -0.51 -7.08
CA TYR A 17 8.61 0.56 -7.79
C TYR A 17 8.23 0.08 -9.19
N THR A 18 6.94 -0.13 -9.41
CA THR A 18 6.44 -0.84 -10.60
C THR A 18 5.13 -0.26 -11.12
N ASP A 19 4.72 -0.70 -12.31
CA ASP A 19 3.38 -0.41 -12.84
C ASP A 19 2.34 -1.34 -12.18
N PHE A 20 1.24 -0.75 -11.75
CA PHE A 20 0.13 -1.45 -11.14
C PHE A 20 -1.20 -1.02 -11.80
N PRO A 21 -2.18 -1.93 -11.95
CA PRO A 21 -3.48 -1.58 -12.52
C PRO A 21 -4.14 -0.41 -11.79
N ASP A 22 -4.80 0.47 -12.54
CA ASP A 22 -5.57 1.54 -11.92
C ASP A 22 -6.77 0.97 -11.16
N PRO A 23 -6.94 1.35 -9.88
CA PRO A 23 -8.11 0.97 -9.09
C PRO A 23 -9.42 1.48 -9.71
N ARG A 24 -10.48 0.69 -9.53
CA ARG A 24 -11.84 1.03 -9.99
C ARG A 24 -12.74 1.31 -8.77
N PRO A 25 -13.19 2.55 -8.55
CA PRO A 25 -14.04 2.87 -7.41
C PRO A 25 -15.42 2.19 -7.54
N LYS A 26 -16.00 1.83 -6.41
CA LYS A 26 -17.38 1.34 -6.27
C LYS A 26 -18.35 2.50 -5.97
N PRO A 27 -19.67 2.26 -5.99
CA PRO A 27 -20.63 3.26 -5.53
C PRO A 27 -20.31 3.75 -4.12
N GLY A 28 -20.14 5.06 -3.96
CA GLY A 28 -19.77 5.70 -2.69
C GLY A 28 -18.27 5.93 -2.47
N GLU A 29 -17.42 5.55 -3.42
CA GLU A 29 -15.98 5.78 -3.38
C GLU A 29 -15.56 6.83 -4.43
N ALA A 30 -14.46 7.54 -4.17
CA ALA A 30 -13.85 8.47 -5.13
C ALA A 30 -12.56 7.88 -5.72
N LEU A 31 -12.04 8.48 -6.79
CA LEU A 31 -10.68 8.25 -7.30
C LEU A 31 -9.92 9.58 -7.27
N VAL A 32 -8.84 9.64 -6.51
CA VAL A 32 -7.96 10.75 -6.15
C VAL A 32 -6.56 10.49 -6.71
N ARG A 33 -6.12 11.38 -7.60
CA ARG A 33 -4.74 11.37 -8.07
C ARG A 33 -3.80 11.89 -6.98
N LEU A 34 -3.00 11.00 -6.42
CA LEU A 34 -1.99 11.35 -5.42
C LEU A 34 -0.88 12.22 -6.04
N HIS A 35 -0.65 13.41 -5.46
CA HIS A 35 0.45 14.31 -5.84
C HIS A 35 1.67 14.17 -4.94
N ALA A 36 1.44 13.90 -3.65
CA ALA A 36 2.49 13.71 -2.67
C ALA A 36 2.00 12.77 -1.56
N ALA A 37 2.94 12.02 -0.97
CA ALA A 37 2.72 11.26 0.25
C ALA A 37 3.95 11.36 1.16
N ALA A 38 3.72 11.20 2.46
CA ALA A 38 4.76 11.19 3.47
C ALA A 38 5.02 9.77 3.99
N LEU A 39 6.25 9.52 4.44
CA LEU A 39 6.61 8.28 5.13
C LEU A 39 6.40 8.46 6.64
N ASN A 40 5.64 7.56 7.24
CA ASN A 40 5.46 7.47 8.68
C ASN A 40 6.24 6.28 9.25
N ARG A 41 6.57 6.33 10.55
CA ARG A 41 7.23 5.21 11.26
C ARG A 41 6.46 3.88 11.11
N MET A 42 5.14 3.94 11.06
CA MET A 42 4.29 2.77 10.83
C MET A 42 4.57 2.08 9.49
N ASP A 43 4.83 2.83 8.42
CA ASP A 43 5.10 2.25 7.10
C ASP A 43 6.36 1.37 7.14
N VAL A 44 7.38 1.83 7.87
CA VAL A 44 8.64 1.11 8.11
C VAL A 44 8.40 -0.14 8.95
N MET A 45 7.62 -0.04 10.03
CA MET A 45 7.32 -1.19 10.89
C MET A 45 6.49 -2.25 10.15
N VAL A 46 5.50 -1.84 9.35
CA VAL A 46 4.68 -2.75 8.54
C VAL A 46 5.52 -3.47 7.49
N ARG A 47 6.44 -2.76 6.82
CA ARG A 47 7.39 -3.36 5.87
C ARG A 47 8.29 -4.40 6.55
N HIS A 48 8.84 -4.07 7.73
CA HIS A 48 9.68 -5.01 8.50
C HIS A 48 8.92 -6.24 8.99
N GLY A 49 7.62 -6.09 9.26
CA GLY A 49 6.78 -7.16 9.78
C GLY A 49 7.01 -7.46 11.26
N TRP A 50 6.03 -8.10 11.87
CA TRP A 50 6.11 -8.62 13.24
C TRP A 50 5.17 -9.81 13.42
N GLN A 51 5.34 -10.57 14.49
CA GLN A 51 4.53 -11.77 14.75
C GLN A 51 3.05 -11.41 14.87
N GLY A 52 2.20 -12.12 14.11
CA GLY A 52 0.76 -11.89 14.06
C GLY A 52 0.31 -10.83 13.04
N LEU A 53 1.22 -10.08 12.41
CA LEU A 53 0.88 -9.23 11.28
C LEU A 53 0.55 -10.09 10.06
N LYS A 54 -0.73 -10.15 9.71
CA LYS A 54 -1.18 -10.70 8.44
C LYS A 54 -1.21 -9.55 7.44
N LEU A 55 -0.78 -9.73 6.19
CA LEU A 55 -1.03 -8.78 5.10
C LEU A 55 -1.53 -9.54 3.87
N GLU A 56 -2.21 -8.84 2.98
CA GLU A 56 -2.47 -9.34 1.62
C GLU A 56 -1.32 -8.88 0.72
N TYR A 57 -0.79 -9.81 -0.08
CA TYR A 57 0.33 -9.57 -0.99
C TYR A 57 -0.13 -9.59 -2.46
N PRO A 58 0.49 -8.78 -3.35
CA PRO A 58 1.48 -7.75 -3.04
C PRO A 58 0.91 -6.61 -2.19
N HIS A 59 1.66 -6.15 -1.19
CA HIS A 59 1.21 -5.10 -0.28
C HIS A 59 1.71 -3.74 -0.76
N ILE A 60 0.78 -2.82 -1.01
CA ILE A 60 1.09 -1.41 -1.25
C ILE A 60 0.99 -0.71 0.12
N PRO A 61 2.07 -0.09 0.63
CA PRO A 61 2.01 0.69 1.86
C PRO A 61 0.89 1.73 1.79
N ARG A 62 0.17 1.91 2.90
CA ARG A 62 -1.05 2.74 3.00
C ARG A 62 -2.27 2.27 2.21
N ARG A 63 -2.23 1.10 1.55
CA ARG A 63 -3.45 0.44 1.06
C ARG A 63 -4.24 -0.07 2.26
N ARG A 64 -5.42 0.51 2.51
CA ARG A 64 -6.28 0.10 3.61
C ARG A 64 -6.70 -1.36 3.43
N ARG A 65 -6.71 -2.12 4.53
CA ARG A 65 -7.42 -3.40 4.60
C ARG A 65 -8.93 -3.15 4.52
N ARG A 66 -9.60 -3.95 3.68
CA ARG A 66 -11.05 -3.93 3.36
C ARG A 66 -11.92 -3.17 4.39
N GLY A 67 -12.63 -2.14 3.92
CA GLY A 67 -13.69 -1.46 4.68
C GLY A 67 -13.86 0.04 4.46
N GLY A 68 -13.27 0.64 3.42
CA GLY A 68 -13.55 2.02 3.04
C GLY A 68 -12.33 2.68 2.39
N ASP A 69 -12.47 2.99 1.12
CA ASP A 69 -11.38 3.41 0.26
C ASP A 69 -11.07 4.89 0.49
N CYS A 70 -9.97 5.20 1.20
CA CYS A 70 -9.55 6.58 1.47
C CYS A 70 -8.29 7.03 0.70
N CYS A 71 -7.70 6.13 -0.09
CA CYS A 71 -6.71 6.50 -1.09
C CYS A 71 -7.03 5.68 -2.34
N ASN A 72 -8.25 5.86 -2.83
CA ASN A 72 -8.44 5.83 -4.24
C ASN A 72 -8.52 7.27 -4.68
#